data_AF-A0A518IPX2-F1
#
_entry.id   AF-A0A518IPX2-F1
#
_cell.length_a   1.000
_cell.length_b   1.000
_cell.length_c   1.000
_cell.angle_alpha   90.00
_cell.angle_beta   90.00
_cell.angle_gamma   90.00
#
_symmetry.space_group_name_H-M   'P 1'
#
loop_
_entity.id
_entity.type
_entity.pdbx_description
1 polymer ?
#
loop_
_entity_poly.entity_id
_entity_poly.type
_entity_poly.pdbx_seq_one_letter_code
_entity_poly.pdbx_strand_id
1 'polypeptide(L)'
;MSRQADDAGQLPSPRRRAGWRFSLRGLLGLVVVVTMVGSHFYTSWKLRQAMVQLKQLRSEVGYLNETDRSKLVVAVVPTDEPLTWKIRVRTPALQSYQIAYSTLWPAGSAEPTWYSGQPLPGGESLVTLRLFSDPRDNRWKIITLVRNQGNLWRMATVLSDRQAALFRGSHDTIRGGIQAETVVAAGRSLRVIEEKWFAGDGGLMLFGQEAPDDDIDGLFAELQPLPGLPFEVQENRR
;
A
#
# COMPACT_ATOMS: atom_id res chain seq x y z
N MET A 1 18.66 -84.33 -74.04
CA MET A 1 18.77 -84.91 -72.68
C MET A 1 19.80 -84.10 -71.89
N SER A 2 19.67 -84.05 -70.56
CA SER A 2 20.26 -83.11 -69.57
C SER A 2 19.32 -81.94 -69.26
N ARG A 3 18.40 -82.00 -68.25
CA ARG A 3 18.58 -82.01 -66.77
C ARG A 3 19.58 -80.94 -66.30
N GLN A 4 19.38 -80.16 -65.25
CA GLN A 4 18.32 -79.94 -64.26
C GLN A 4 18.90 -78.90 -63.26
N ALA A 5 18.05 -78.01 -62.74
CA ALA A 5 18.19 -77.22 -61.51
C ALA A 5 19.32 -76.17 -61.40
N ASP A 6 18.95 -74.94 -61.03
CA ASP A 6 19.22 -74.48 -59.66
C ASP A 6 18.39 -73.22 -59.34
N ASP A 7 17.38 -73.45 -58.51
CA ASP A 7 16.73 -72.48 -57.65
C ASP A 7 17.58 -72.40 -56.37
N ALA A 8 18.29 -71.30 -56.15
CA ALA A 8 18.96 -71.05 -54.87
C ALA A 8 19.26 -69.55 -54.65
N GLY A 9 18.52 -68.95 -53.72
CA GLY A 9 19.13 -68.07 -52.73
C GLY A 9 19.11 -66.57 -53.02
N GLN A 10 17.91 -65.98 -53.12
CA GLN A 10 17.77 -64.54 -52.90
C GLN A 10 18.01 -64.24 -51.40
N LEU A 11 19.25 -63.91 -51.05
CA LEU A 11 19.64 -63.55 -49.68
C LEU A 11 18.87 -62.29 -49.22
N PRO A 12 18.31 -62.28 -48.00
CA PRO A 12 17.66 -61.08 -47.47
C PRO A 12 18.69 -59.96 -47.34
N SER A 13 18.43 -58.84 -48.00
CA SER A 13 19.28 -57.65 -47.92
C SER A 13 19.41 -57.21 -46.46
N PRO A 14 20.62 -56.95 -45.94
CA PRO A 14 20.80 -56.56 -44.55
C PRO A 14 20.10 -55.23 -44.30
N ARG A 15 19.13 -55.22 -43.38
CA ARG A 15 18.57 -53.99 -42.81
C ARG A 15 19.71 -53.21 -42.17
N ARG A 16 20.20 -52.16 -42.84
CA ARG A 16 21.15 -51.21 -42.29
C ARG A 16 20.56 -50.63 -41.00
N ARG A 17 21.02 -51.12 -39.84
CA ARG A 17 20.80 -50.43 -38.57
C ARG A 17 21.51 -49.09 -38.68
N ALA A 18 20.75 -48.01 -38.78
CA ALA A 18 21.26 -46.66 -38.74
C ALA A 18 21.86 -46.43 -37.34
N GLY A 19 23.14 -46.76 -37.19
CA GLY A 19 23.90 -46.46 -35.98
C GLY A 19 23.95 -44.95 -35.84
N TRP A 20 23.31 -44.43 -34.80
CA TRP A 20 23.44 -43.05 -34.38
C TRP A 20 24.91 -42.78 -34.04
N ARG A 21 25.63 -42.17 -34.97
CA ARG A 21 27.00 -41.73 -34.74
C ARG A 21 26.92 -40.41 -33.99
N PHE A 22 27.08 -40.47 -32.67
CA PHE A 22 27.19 -39.28 -31.84
C PHE A 22 28.43 -38.49 -32.26
N SER A 23 28.22 -37.37 -32.94
CA SER A 23 29.26 -36.40 -33.22
C SER A 23 29.58 -35.64 -31.94
N LEU A 24 30.86 -35.60 -31.54
CA LEU A 24 31.34 -34.87 -30.36
C LEU A 24 30.88 -33.39 -30.37
N ARG A 25 30.79 -32.79 -31.56
CA ARG A 25 30.27 -31.43 -31.76
C ARG A 25 28.79 -31.32 -31.40
N GLY A 26 27.99 -32.34 -31.73
CA GLY A 26 26.58 -32.40 -31.36
C GLY A 26 26.37 -32.54 -29.86
N LEU A 27 27.24 -33.32 -29.19
CA LEU A 27 27.21 -33.46 -27.74
C LEU A 27 27.59 -32.16 -27.02
N LEU A 28 28.65 -31.48 -27.48
CA LEU A 28 29.03 -30.16 -26.95
C LEU A 28 27.92 -29.11 -27.18
N GLY A 29 27.30 -29.09 -28.37
CA GLY A 29 26.17 -28.21 -28.65
C GLY A 29 24.97 -28.49 -27.73
N LEU A 30 24.64 -29.76 -27.50
CA LEU A 30 23.57 -30.16 -26.59
C LEU A 30 23.85 -29.67 -25.16
N VAL A 31 25.08 -29.84 -24.67
CA VAL A 31 25.47 -29.39 -23.31
C VAL A 31 25.33 -27.88 -23.18
N VAL A 32 25.75 -27.10 -24.18
CA VAL A 32 25.58 -25.64 -24.17
C VAL A 32 24.10 -25.25 -24.15
N VAL A 33 23.28 -25.88 -24.97
CA VAL A 33 21.83 -25.61 -25.00
C VAL A 33 21.18 -25.96 -23.66
N VAL A 34 21.51 -27.12 -23.09
CA VAL A 34 20.94 -27.57 -21.80
C VAL A 34 21.37 -26.64 -20.67
N THR A 35 22.65 -26.24 -20.61
CA THR A 35 23.12 -25.32 -19.56
C THR A 35 22.53 -23.93 -19.72
N MET A 36 22.36 -23.43 -20.94
CA MET A 36 21.73 -22.14 -21.22
C MET A 36 20.25 -22.14 -20.85
N VAL A 37 19.50 -23.17 -21.25
CA VAL A 37 18.07 -23.29 -20.92
C VAL A 37 17.88 -23.46 -19.41
N GLY A 38 18.69 -24.30 -18.77
CA GLY A 38 18.65 -24.50 -17.32
C GLY A 38 18.95 -23.21 -16.54
N SER A 39 19.99 -22.47 -16.96
CA SER A 39 20.36 -21.18 -16.37
C SER A 39 19.25 -20.14 -16.54
N HIS A 40 18.67 -20.04 -17.74
CA HIS A 40 17.59 -19.10 -18.02
C HIS A 40 16.36 -19.43 -17.19
N PHE A 41 15.95 -20.71 -17.15
CA PHE A 41 14.82 -21.16 -16.36
C PHE A 41 15.01 -20.88 -14.86
N TYR A 42 16.17 -21.23 -14.31
CA TYR A 42 16.50 -20.97 -12.91
C TYR A 42 16.48 -19.47 -12.59
N THR A 43 17.06 -18.65 -13.47
CA THR A 43 17.09 -17.19 -13.30
C THR A 43 15.69 -16.59 -13.34
N SER A 44 14.87 -16.98 -14.33
CA SER A 44 13.47 -16.53 -14.43
C SER A 44 12.65 -16.96 -13.23
N TRP A 45 12.83 -18.18 -12.74
CA TRP A 45 12.12 -18.67 -11.56
C TRP A 45 12.52 -17.91 -10.30
N LYS A 46 13.81 -17.70 -10.07
CA LYS A 46 14.33 -16.92 -8.93
C LYS A 46 13.87 -15.47 -8.98
N LEU A 47 13.82 -14.86 -10.16
CA LEU A 47 13.30 -13.51 -10.34
C LEU A 47 11.82 -13.41 -9.97
N ARG A 48 11.00 -14.39 -10.38
CA ARG A 48 9.58 -14.45 -9.99
C ARG A 48 9.42 -14.58 -8.49
N GLN A 49 10.20 -15.44 -7.83
CA GLN A 49 10.16 -15.57 -6.37
C GLN A 49 10.54 -14.26 -5.67
N ALA A 50 11.62 -13.60 -6.11
CA ALA A 50 12.03 -12.32 -5.55
C ALA A 50 10.96 -11.24 -5.73
N MET A 51 10.29 -11.20 -6.89
CA MET A 51 9.18 -10.27 -7.13
C MET A 51 7.97 -10.53 -6.22
N VAL A 52 7.62 -11.79 -5.97
CA VAL A 52 6.52 -12.15 -5.05
C VAL A 52 6.86 -11.75 -3.63
N GLN A 53 8.08 -12.06 -3.17
CA GLN A 53 8.54 -11.68 -1.83
C GLN A 53 8.61 -10.16 -1.66
N LEU A 54 9.08 -9.44 -2.68
CA LEU A 54 9.10 -7.97 -2.67
C LEU A 54 7.68 -7.40 -2.63
N LYS A 55 6.74 -7.98 -3.37
CA LYS A 55 5.32 -7.56 -3.33
C LYS A 55 4.71 -7.79 -1.95
N GLN A 56 5.03 -8.92 -1.33
CA GLN A 56 4.57 -9.28 0.01
C GLN A 56 5.15 -8.34 1.08
N LEU A 57 6.48 -8.10 1.05
CA LEU A 57 7.14 -7.13 1.92
C LEU A 57 6.61 -5.71 1.70
N ARG A 58 6.30 -5.34 0.46
CA ARG A 58 5.69 -4.03 0.14
C ARG A 58 4.30 -3.88 0.73
N SER A 59 3.47 -4.93 0.71
CA SER A 59 2.17 -4.91 1.39
C SER A 59 2.31 -4.86 2.91
N GLU A 60 3.34 -5.49 3.48
CA GLU A 60 3.60 -5.48 4.92
C GLU A 60 4.11 -4.11 5.42
N VAL A 61 4.77 -3.31 4.56
CA VAL A 61 5.34 -2.00 4.93
C VAL A 61 4.48 -0.81 4.47
N GLY A 62 3.29 -1.08 3.90
CA GLY A 62 2.40 -0.05 3.37
C GLY A 62 3.03 0.75 2.23
N TYR A 63 3.80 0.08 1.35
CA TYR A 63 4.45 0.71 0.21
C TYR A 63 3.40 1.10 -0.84
N LEU A 64 3.54 2.28 -1.44
CA LEU A 64 2.65 2.71 -2.50
C LEU A 64 2.97 1.91 -3.78
N ASN A 65 1.98 1.23 -4.34
CA ASN A 65 2.17 0.55 -5.62
C ASN A 65 2.58 1.57 -6.71
N GLU A 66 3.38 1.15 -7.71
CA GLU A 66 3.70 1.98 -8.86
C GLU A 66 2.41 2.35 -9.61
N THR A 67 1.89 3.52 -9.28
CA THR A 67 0.72 4.11 -9.90
C THR A 67 1.13 5.42 -10.56
N ASP A 68 0.29 5.90 -11.47
CA ASP A 68 0.50 7.18 -12.15
C ASP A 68 0.76 8.32 -11.14
N ARG A 69 1.81 9.11 -11.38
CA ARG A 69 2.24 10.24 -10.53
C ARG A 69 1.25 11.40 -10.56
N SER A 70 0.29 11.38 -11.49
CA SER A 70 -0.80 12.36 -11.59
C SER A 70 -1.93 12.12 -10.59
N LYS A 71 -1.95 10.99 -9.88
CA LYS A 71 -3.06 10.59 -9.00
C LYS A 71 -2.69 10.68 -7.54
N LEU A 72 -3.68 11.02 -6.70
CA LEU A 72 -3.56 10.91 -5.25
C LEU A 72 -3.59 9.43 -4.87
N VAL A 73 -2.57 8.97 -4.18
CA VAL A 73 -2.46 7.56 -3.76
C VAL A 73 -2.24 7.49 -2.26
N VAL A 74 -3.01 6.66 -1.59
CA VAL A 74 -2.91 6.49 -0.14
C VAL A 74 -2.77 5.01 0.21
N ALA A 75 -1.87 4.71 1.13
CA ALA A 75 -1.70 3.40 1.72
C ALA A 75 -1.59 3.54 3.24
N VAL A 76 -2.25 2.64 3.98
CA VAL A 76 -2.07 2.56 5.42
C VAL A 76 -0.77 1.83 5.72
N VAL A 77 -0.02 2.36 6.69
CA VAL A 77 1.21 1.75 7.20
C VAL A 77 0.86 1.09 8.53
N PRO A 78 1.04 -0.24 8.68
CA PRO A 78 0.76 -0.92 9.92
C PRO A 78 1.65 -0.37 11.04
N THR A 79 1.10 -0.33 12.25
CA THR A 79 1.81 0.16 13.44
C THR A 79 1.32 -0.60 14.66
N ASP A 80 2.27 -1.02 15.49
CA ASP A 80 2.00 -1.76 16.73
C ASP A 80 1.80 -0.83 17.93
N GLU A 81 2.04 0.47 17.73
CA GLU A 81 1.80 1.50 18.73
C GLU A 81 0.29 1.75 18.88
N PRO A 82 -0.28 1.59 20.10
CA PRO A 82 -1.68 1.88 20.33
C PRO A 82 -1.95 3.38 20.12
N LEU A 83 -3.15 3.70 19.61
CA LEU A 83 -3.57 5.07 19.35
C LEU A 83 -2.64 5.85 18.40
N THR A 84 -1.95 5.13 17.53
CA THR A 84 -1.11 5.70 16.49
C THR A 84 -1.60 5.18 15.15
N TRP A 85 -1.68 6.08 14.18
CA TRP A 85 -2.06 5.78 12.81
C TRP A 85 -1.01 6.35 11.88
N LYS A 86 -0.49 5.50 11.00
CA LYS A 86 0.52 5.90 10.01
C LYS A 86 -0.06 5.67 8.63
N ILE A 87 -0.01 6.68 7.78
CA ILE A 87 -0.52 6.63 6.41
C ILE A 87 0.53 7.23 5.49
N ARG A 88 0.79 6.53 4.39
CA ARG A 88 1.67 7.00 3.33
C ARG A 88 0.79 7.57 2.22
N VAL A 89 1.00 8.83 1.91
CA VAL A 89 0.22 9.58 0.92
C VAL A 89 1.17 10.07 -0.16
N ARG A 90 0.83 9.83 -1.41
CA ARG A 90 1.49 10.43 -2.55
C ARG A 90 0.55 11.39 -3.24
N THR A 91 0.88 12.66 -3.18
CA THR A 91 0.14 13.76 -3.79
C THR A 91 0.74 14.08 -5.16
N PRO A 92 -0.11 14.43 -6.15
CA PRO A 92 0.38 14.91 -7.44
C PRO A 92 1.07 16.27 -7.31
N ALA A 93 2.11 16.51 -8.12
CA ALA A 93 2.90 17.74 -8.03
C ALA A 93 2.13 19.03 -8.38
N LEU A 94 1.07 18.92 -9.19
CA LEU A 94 0.31 20.06 -9.70
C LEU A 94 -0.89 20.45 -8.81
N GLN A 95 -1.17 19.70 -7.76
CA GLN A 95 -2.32 19.96 -6.88
C GLN A 95 -1.91 19.84 -5.41
N SER A 96 -2.18 20.89 -4.65
CA SER A 96 -1.92 20.93 -3.22
C SER A 96 -3.03 20.24 -2.45
N TYR A 97 -2.64 19.45 -1.44
CA TYR A 97 -3.56 18.80 -0.52
C TYR A 97 -3.20 19.18 0.91
N GLN A 98 -4.17 19.06 1.81
CA GLN A 98 -3.94 19.08 3.25
C GLN A 98 -4.58 17.85 3.89
N ILE A 99 -4.04 17.44 5.04
CA ILE A 99 -4.70 16.50 5.92
C ILE A 99 -5.37 17.26 7.06
N ALA A 100 -6.70 17.29 7.04
CA ALA A 100 -7.52 17.78 8.12
C ALA A 100 -7.77 16.66 9.13
N TYR A 101 -7.80 16.99 10.42
CA TYR A 101 -8.08 16.02 11.46
C TYR A 101 -9.04 16.58 12.52
N SER A 102 -9.82 15.69 13.14
CA SER A 102 -10.76 16.00 14.21
C SER A 102 -10.93 14.79 15.13
N THR A 103 -11.44 15.04 16.33
CA THR A 103 -11.95 13.98 17.21
C THR A 103 -13.43 14.10 17.57
N LEU A 104 -14.16 15.00 16.90
CA LEU A 104 -15.59 15.23 17.13
C LEU A 104 -16.32 15.41 15.82
N TRP A 105 -17.39 14.63 15.64
CA TRP A 105 -18.39 14.86 14.62
C TRP A 105 -19.71 15.25 15.31
N PRO A 106 -20.09 16.53 15.27
CA PRO A 106 -21.30 17.01 15.93
C PRO A 106 -22.57 16.42 15.33
N ALA A 107 -23.58 16.22 16.19
CA ALA A 107 -24.92 15.87 15.77
C ALA A 107 -25.46 16.85 14.72
N GLY A 108 -26.14 16.35 13.69
CA GLY A 108 -26.73 17.16 12.62
C GLY A 108 -25.74 17.87 11.68
N SER A 109 -24.42 17.67 11.87
CA SER A 109 -23.40 18.20 10.97
C SER A 109 -23.09 17.24 9.81
N ALA A 110 -22.94 17.78 8.61
CA ALA A 110 -22.48 17.00 7.46
C ALA A 110 -21.00 16.59 7.55
N GLU A 111 -20.21 17.30 8.36
CA GLU A 111 -18.77 17.05 8.50
C GLU A 111 -18.26 17.18 9.94
N PRO A 112 -17.13 16.54 10.28
CA PRO A 112 -16.44 16.75 11.55
C PRO A 112 -16.00 18.20 11.75
N THR A 113 -15.94 18.63 13.01
CA THR A 113 -15.36 19.95 13.34
C THR A 113 -13.84 19.85 13.25
N TRP A 114 -13.28 20.24 12.11
CA TRP A 114 -11.84 20.15 11.86
C TRP A 114 -11.03 21.05 12.80
N TYR A 115 -10.02 20.47 13.46
CA TYR A 115 -9.12 21.23 14.33
C TYR A 115 -8.11 22.04 13.54
N SER A 116 -7.48 21.42 12.55
CA SER A 116 -6.46 22.03 11.70
C SER A 116 -6.23 21.17 10.46
N GLY A 117 -5.77 21.81 9.38
CA GLY A 117 -5.22 21.17 8.19
C GLY A 117 -3.69 21.27 8.18
N GLN A 118 -3.00 20.16 7.94
CA GLN A 118 -1.55 20.18 7.71
C GLN A 118 -1.24 20.03 6.21
N PRO A 119 -0.36 20.87 5.66
CA PRO A 119 -0.05 20.82 4.23
C PRO A 119 0.61 19.48 3.87
N LEU A 120 0.21 18.95 2.71
CA LEU A 120 0.84 17.81 2.06
C LEU A 120 1.51 18.29 0.78
N PRO A 121 2.83 18.54 0.80
CA PRO A 121 3.56 18.91 -0.40
C PRO A 121 3.50 17.78 -1.43
N GLY A 122 3.72 18.13 -2.71
CA GLY A 122 3.81 17.17 -3.81
C GLY A 122 4.81 16.04 -3.54
N GLY A 123 4.49 14.83 -4.00
CA GLY A 123 5.31 13.65 -3.80
C GLY A 123 4.89 12.82 -2.59
N GLU A 124 5.82 12.02 -2.05
CA GLU A 124 5.52 11.05 -0.99
C GLU A 124 5.67 11.66 0.40
N SER A 125 4.59 11.62 1.16
CA SER A 125 4.52 12.08 2.54
C SER A 125 4.09 10.93 3.46
N LEU A 126 4.74 10.80 4.60
CA LEU A 126 4.29 9.95 5.69
C LEU A 126 3.55 10.82 6.70
N VAL A 127 2.25 10.59 6.86
CA VAL A 127 1.46 11.23 7.91
C VAL A 127 1.34 10.27 9.08
N THR A 128 1.58 10.78 10.29
CA THR A 128 1.36 10.07 11.54
C THR A 128 0.38 10.86 12.38
N LEU A 129 -0.77 10.28 12.69
CA LEU A 129 -1.69 10.79 13.69
C LEU A 129 -1.49 9.98 14.96
N ARG A 130 -1.46 10.63 16.11
CA ARG A 130 -1.32 9.93 17.39
C ARG A 130 -2.12 10.62 18.48
N LEU A 131 -2.85 9.84 19.27
CA LEU A 131 -3.49 10.28 20.50
C LEU A 131 -2.65 9.80 21.69
N PHE A 132 -2.32 10.70 22.60
CA PHE A 132 -1.54 10.34 23.78
C PHE A 132 -1.77 11.33 24.93
N SER A 133 -1.56 10.86 26.15
CA SER A 133 -1.42 11.72 27.32
C SER A 133 0.00 12.30 27.36
N ASP A 134 0.13 13.62 27.31
CA ASP A 134 1.43 14.28 27.40
C ASP A 134 1.94 14.25 28.86
N PRO A 135 3.10 13.62 29.14
CA PRO A 135 3.60 13.46 30.50
C PRO A 135 4.01 14.79 31.17
N ARG A 136 4.09 15.90 30.41
CA ARG A 136 4.50 17.20 30.94
C ARG A 136 3.35 17.94 31.61
N ASP A 137 2.14 17.80 31.08
CA ASP A 137 0.96 18.51 31.57
C ASP A 137 -0.24 17.60 31.85
N ASN A 138 -0.08 16.28 31.70
CA ASN A 138 -1.12 15.26 31.89
C ASN A 138 -2.39 15.48 31.07
N ARG A 139 -2.29 16.27 29.98
CA ARG A 139 -3.42 16.50 29.07
C ARG A 139 -3.32 15.56 27.88
N TRP A 140 -4.48 15.06 27.46
CA TRP A 140 -4.58 14.30 26.23
C TRP A 140 -4.46 15.21 25.02
N LYS A 141 -3.67 14.78 24.04
CA LYS A 141 -3.41 15.53 22.81
C LYS A 141 -3.51 14.61 21.62
N ILE A 142 -4.05 15.15 20.54
CA ILE A 142 -3.86 14.61 19.20
C ILE A 142 -2.67 15.33 18.56
N ILE A 143 -1.74 14.57 18.00
CA ILE A 143 -0.62 15.10 17.22
C ILE A 143 -0.72 14.59 15.79
N THR A 144 -0.55 15.50 14.84
CA THR A 144 -0.44 15.20 13.42
C THR A 144 0.96 15.57 12.98
N LEU A 145 1.72 14.58 12.49
CA LEU A 145 3.05 14.76 11.94
C LEU A 145 3.03 14.43 10.46
N VAL A 146 3.49 15.35 9.62
CA VAL A 146 3.67 15.14 8.19
C VAL A 146 5.15 15.19 7.87
N ARG A 147 5.72 14.11 7.35
CA ARG A 147 7.11 14.02 6.93
C ARG A 147 7.20 13.86 5.42
N ASN A 148 7.94 14.75 4.74
CA ASN A 148 8.20 14.68 3.30
C ASN A 148 9.64 15.12 3.01
N GLN A 149 10.44 14.26 2.36
CA GLN A 149 11.80 14.55 1.85
C GLN A 149 12.68 15.45 2.74
N GLY A 150 12.64 15.26 4.06
CA GLY A 150 13.44 16.02 5.04
C GLY A 150 12.68 17.12 5.77
N ASN A 151 11.55 17.58 5.26
CA ASN A 151 10.63 18.48 5.96
C ASN A 151 9.76 17.72 6.96
N LEU A 152 9.46 18.37 8.08
CA LEU A 152 8.58 17.87 9.12
C LEU A 152 7.63 18.97 9.56
N TRP A 153 6.34 18.80 9.28
CA TRP A 153 5.29 19.61 9.86
C TRP A 153 4.67 18.86 11.03
N ARG A 154 4.39 19.60 12.11
CA ARG A 154 3.83 19.05 13.33
C ARG A 154 2.78 20.01 13.86
N MET A 155 1.60 19.49 14.15
CA MET A 155 0.58 20.18 14.91
C MET A 155 0.11 19.30 16.06
N ALA A 156 -0.20 19.91 17.20
CA ALA A 156 -0.81 19.22 18.32
C ALA A 156 -2.01 20.01 18.83
N THR A 157 -3.13 19.32 19.07
CA THR A 157 -4.35 19.89 19.63
C THR A 157 -4.65 19.21 20.95
N VAL A 158 -4.97 20.01 21.98
CA VAL A 158 -5.40 19.49 23.29
C VAL A 158 -6.85 19.05 23.19
N LEU A 159 -7.15 17.85 23.69
CA LEU A 159 -8.50 17.30 23.68
C LEU A 159 -9.29 17.80 24.90
N SER A 160 -10.62 17.80 24.76
CA SER A 160 -11.51 18.07 25.90
C SER A 160 -11.47 16.93 26.92
N ASP A 161 -11.88 17.18 28.16
CA ASP A 161 -11.91 16.16 29.22
C ASP A 161 -12.84 15.00 28.89
N ARG A 162 -13.97 15.27 28.21
CA ARG A 162 -14.89 14.25 27.69
C ARG A 162 -14.17 13.30 26.74
N GLN A 163 -13.48 13.85 25.74
CA GLN A 163 -12.72 13.07 24.75
C GLN A 163 -11.56 12.31 25.40
N ALA A 164 -10.84 12.96 26.32
CA ALA A 164 -9.77 12.35 27.09
C ALA A 164 -10.26 11.13 27.90
N ALA A 165 -11.44 11.21 28.51
CA ALA A 165 -12.04 10.10 29.25
C ALA A 165 -12.39 8.92 28.33
N LEU A 166 -12.91 9.20 27.14
CA LEU A 166 -13.22 8.18 26.13
C LEU A 166 -11.96 7.43 25.66
N PHE A 167 -10.91 8.16 25.27
CA PHE A 167 -9.66 7.54 24.80
C PHE A 167 -8.88 6.80 25.90
N ARG A 168 -9.12 7.17 27.16
CA ARG A 168 -8.53 6.49 28.33
C ARG A 168 -9.25 5.18 28.66
N GLY A 169 -10.58 5.13 28.47
CA GLY A 169 -11.42 4.01 28.93
C GLY A 169 -11.81 3.00 27.84
N SER A 170 -11.91 3.44 26.59
CA SER A 170 -12.43 2.60 25.50
C SER A 170 -11.34 1.70 24.93
N HIS A 171 -11.66 0.40 24.85
CA HIS A 171 -10.84 -0.63 24.22
C HIS A 171 -11.53 -1.23 22.98
N ASP A 172 -12.80 -0.86 22.74
CA ASP A 172 -13.59 -1.27 21.58
C ASP A 172 -13.63 -0.13 20.55
N THR A 173 -13.01 -0.36 19.40
CA THR A 173 -12.98 0.60 18.30
C THR A 173 -13.51 -0.03 17.02
N ILE A 174 -14.35 0.70 16.29
CA ILE A 174 -14.77 0.30 14.95
C ILE A 174 -13.98 1.15 13.97
N ARG A 175 -13.17 0.47 13.15
CA ARG A 175 -12.36 1.09 12.09
C ARG A 175 -13.12 1.13 10.77
N GLY A 176 -13.54 2.32 10.38
CA GLY A 176 -13.86 2.69 8.99
C GLY A 176 -12.66 3.41 8.31
N GLY A 177 -12.64 3.45 6.98
CA GLY A 177 -11.56 4.08 6.20
C GLY A 177 -10.78 3.10 5.33
N ILE A 178 -9.59 3.49 4.86
CA ILE A 178 -8.79 2.65 3.94
C ILE A 178 -8.20 1.47 4.72
N GLN A 179 -8.70 0.25 4.50
CA GLN A 179 -8.39 -0.88 5.41
C GLN A 179 -7.05 -1.58 5.16
N ALA A 180 -6.46 -1.48 3.97
CA ALA A 180 -5.13 -2.02 3.63
C ALA A 180 -4.77 -1.79 2.15
N GLU A 181 -5.77 -1.52 1.31
CA GLU A 181 -5.62 -1.45 -0.13
C GLU A 181 -5.21 -0.04 -0.59
N THR A 182 -4.35 0.04 -1.60
CA THR A 182 -3.92 1.31 -2.18
C THR A 182 -5.12 1.99 -2.84
N VAL A 183 -5.62 3.10 -2.27
CA VAL A 183 -6.74 3.84 -2.87
C VAL A 183 -6.20 4.96 -3.74
N VAL A 184 -6.74 5.03 -4.96
CA VAL A 184 -6.39 6.02 -5.97
C VAL A 184 -7.58 6.96 -6.15
N ALA A 185 -7.43 8.22 -5.79
CA ALA A 185 -8.47 9.24 -5.97
C ALA A 185 -8.03 10.27 -7.01
N ALA A 186 -8.96 10.68 -7.88
CA ALA A 186 -8.76 11.72 -8.87
C ALA A 186 -9.51 13.00 -8.43
N GLY A 187 -8.79 13.92 -7.78
CA GLY A 187 -9.24 15.30 -7.57
C GLY A 187 -10.42 15.50 -6.60
N ARG A 188 -10.75 14.54 -5.74
CA ARG A 188 -11.81 14.64 -4.71
C ARG A 188 -11.22 14.46 -3.31
N SER A 189 -11.92 14.94 -2.28
CA SER A 189 -11.51 14.67 -0.91
C SER A 189 -11.58 13.18 -0.61
N LEU A 190 -10.62 12.68 0.16
CA LEU A 190 -10.51 11.26 0.50
C LEU A 190 -10.36 11.12 2.00
N ARG A 191 -11.35 10.53 2.64
CA ARG A 191 -11.27 10.16 4.06
C ARG A 191 -10.34 8.97 4.20
N VAL A 192 -9.24 9.15 4.92
CA VAL A 192 -8.17 8.15 5.00
C VAL A 192 -8.30 7.30 6.25
N ILE A 193 -8.64 7.94 7.38
CA ILE A 193 -8.86 7.28 8.66
C ILE A 193 -10.22 7.70 9.20
N GLU A 194 -11.04 6.73 9.57
CA GLU A 194 -12.29 6.93 10.27
C GLU A 194 -12.38 5.88 11.38
N GLU A 195 -11.65 6.09 12.47
CA GLU A 195 -11.74 5.19 13.63
C GLU A 195 -12.72 5.78 14.64
N LYS A 196 -13.89 5.15 14.76
CA LYS A 196 -14.93 5.59 15.70
C LYS A 196 -14.80 4.82 17.00
N TRP A 197 -14.91 5.55 18.11
CA TRP A 197 -14.78 5.04 19.46
C TRP A 197 -16.18 5.08 20.09
N PHE A 198 -16.73 3.91 20.44
CA PHE A 198 -18.10 3.83 20.95
C PHE A 198 -18.08 3.66 22.47
N ALA A 199 -18.84 4.52 23.16
CA ALA A 199 -19.19 4.31 24.54
C ALA A 199 -20.71 4.09 24.61
N GLY A 200 -21.15 2.82 24.67
CA GLY A 200 -22.57 2.43 24.77
C GLY A 200 -23.05 1.49 23.64
N ASP A 201 -24.16 0.79 23.90
CA ASP A 201 -24.76 -0.30 23.09
C ASP A 201 -25.41 0.14 21.75
N GLY A 202 -25.09 1.32 21.21
CA GLY A 202 -25.76 1.86 20.03
C GLY A 202 -24.80 2.39 18.96
N GLY A 203 -24.95 1.90 17.72
CA GLY A 203 -24.70 2.73 16.53
C GLY A 203 -23.59 2.33 15.57
N LEU A 204 -23.64 1.10 15.05
CA LEU A 204 -22.89 0.69 13.86
C LEU A 204 -23.39 1.48 12.62
N MET A 205 -22.64 2.46 12.12
CA MET A 205 -22.86 3.05 10.77
C MET A 205 -21.56 3.30 10.01
N LEU A 206 -21.39 2.54 8.93
CA LEU A 206 -20.42 2.72 7.85
C LEU A 206 -21.09 3.49 6.70
N PHE A 207 -20.52 4.65 6.32
CA PHE A 207 -20.75 5.41 5.08
C PHE A 207 -22.19 5.85 4.69
N GLY A 208 -22.31 7.13 4.30
CA GLY A 208 -23.32 7.58 3.33
C GLY A 208 -24.35 8.60 3.84
N GLN A 209 -24.06 9.88 3.60
CA GLN A 209 -25.00 10.99 3.37
C GLN A 209 -25.89 11.50 4.51
N GLU A 210 -26.05 10.82 5.63
CA GLU A 210 -26.88 11.34 6.73
C GLU A 210 -26.01 11.83 7.90
N ALA A 211 -26.32 13.03 8.39
CA ALA A 211 -25.65 13.61 9.55
C ALA A 211 -25.95 12.74 10.77
N PRO A 212 -24.99 12.57 11.71
CA PRO A 212 -25.24 11.72 12.87
C PRO A 212 -26.32 12.34 13.75
N ASP A 213 -27.16 11.49 14.33
CA ASP A 213 -28.24 11.93 15.24
C ASP A 213 -27.68 12.44 16.58
N ASP A 214 -26.49 11.95 16.98
CA ASP A 214 -25.77 12.29 18.21
C ASP A 214 -24.32 12.71 17.93
N ASP A 215 -23.70 13.38 18.90
CA ASP A 215 -22.26 13.70 18.84
C ASP A 215 -21.43 12.42 18.83
N ILE A 216 -20.65 12.23 17.76
CA ILE A 216 -19.74 11.10 17.63
C ILE A 216 -18.32 11.53 18.00
N ASP A 217 -17.81 10.96 19.09
CA ASP A 217 -16.41 11.04 19.46
C ASP A 217 -15.60 9.95 18.71
N GLY A 218 -14.47 10.33 18.12
CA GLY A 218 -13.66 9.40 17.31
C GLY A 218 -12.36 10.00 16.84
N LEU A 219 -11.71 9.38 15.86
CA LEU A 219 -10.63 9.98 15.09
C LEU A 219 -11.05 10.07 13.63
N PHE A 220 -11.13 11.29 13.14
CA PHE A 220 -11.46 11.60 11.76
C PHE A 220 -10.24 12.25 11.10
N ALA A 221 -9.78 11.71 9.99
CA ALA A 221 -8.74 12.33 9.17
C ALA A 221 -9.11 12.29 7.68
N GLU A 222 -9.06 13.45 7.04
CA GLU A 222 -9.48 13.63 5.65
C GLU A 222 -8.43 14.39 4.84
N LEU A 223 -8.14 13.87 3.65
CA LEU A 223 -7.37 14.56 2.63
C LEU A 223 -8.28 15.51 1.87
N GLN A 224 -8.02 16.80 2.01
CA GLN A 224 -8.78 17.85 1.35
C GLN A 224 -7.91 18.53 0.28
N PRO A 225 -8.41 18.74 -0.94
CA PRO A 225 -7.71 19.58 -1.91
C PRO A 225 -7.69 21.02 -1.43
N LEU A 226 -6.54 21.68 -1.52
CA LEU A 226 -6.40 23.11 -1.26
C LEU A 226 -6.70 23.89 -2.56
N PRO A 227 -7.76 24.71 -2.62
CA PRO A 227 -8.05 25.51 -3.81
C PRO A 227 -6.96 26.59 -4.00
N GLY A 228 -6.37 26.66 -5.20
CA GLY A 228 -5.71 27.88 -5.69
C GLY A 228 -4.24 28.13 -5.34
N LEU A 229 -3.48 27.20 -4.76
CA LEU A 229 -2.04 27.39 -4.53
C LEU A 229 -1.23 26.22 -5.09
N PRO A 230 -0.40 26.40 -6.13
CA PRO A 230 0.76 25.53 -6.32
C PRO A 230 1.68 25.73 -5.10
N PHE A 231 2.12 24.64 -4.49
CA PHE A 231 2.94 24.70 -3.27
C PHE A 231 4.26 25.41 -3.59
N GLU A 232 4.42 26.66 -3.16
CA GLU A 232 5.69 27.36 -3.23
C GLU A 232 6.61 26.73 -2.18
N VAL A 233 7.59 25.96 -2.63
CA VAL A 233 8.65 25.43 -1.77
C VAL A 233 9.37 26.64 -1.20
N GLN A 234 9.09 27.00 0.05
CA GLN A 234 9.96 27.92 0.79
C GLN A 234 11.32 27.23 0.95
N GLU A 235 12.20 27.49 -0.01
CA GLU A 235 13.60 27.14 0.06
C GLU A 235 14.18 27.92 1.25
N ASN A 236 14.38 27.18 2.34
CA ASN A 236 14.86 27.73 3.60
C ASN A 236 16.33 28.14 3.41
N ARG A 237 16.57 29.37 2.92
CA ARG A 237 17.89 29.99 2.96
C ARG A 237 18.27 30.20 4.43
N ARG A 238 19.17 29.36 4.90
CA ARG A 238 20.07 29.71 6.00
C ARG A 238 21.16 30.63 5.50
#